data_AF-A0A8J6TR91-F1
#
_entry.id   AF-A0A8J6TR91-F1
#
_cell.length_a   1.000
_cell.length_b   1.000
_cell.length_c   1.000
_cell.angle_alpha   90.00
_cell.angle_beta   90.00
_cell.angle_gamma   90.00
#
_symmetry.space_group_name_H-M   'P 1'
#
loop_
_entity.id
_entity.type
_entity.pdbx_description
1 polymer ?
#
loop_
_entity_poly.entity_id
_entity_poly.type
_entity_poly.pdbx_seq_one_letter_code
_entity_poly.pdbx_strand_id
1 'polypeptide(L)'
;MDRKFLSDLGLEKEAIDKILDQNGSEITTLKTQIKTKEVEIGTLRADLTDANNKVADLSKVDVEDLQTQLANEKAARVKDRQTWNLSSVLTKAGCKDTDYVMYKLGDNVEFDENGAVKDPEALLSSVKEAYASQFEAEQPGGTGSIGNFQRNRSTGKTITKEEFKAMGYLDRAKLQSDDPDTYNELAKE
;
A
#
# COMPACT_ATOMS: atom_id res chain seq x y z
N MET A 1 14.05 63.26 33.22
CA MET A 1 14.81 64.51 33.40
C MET A 1 14.03 65.42 34.34
N ASP A 2 14.68 66.19 35.21
CA ASP A 2 14.00 67.02 36.21
C ASP A 2 14.12 68.52 35.87
N ARG A 3 13.00 69.25 35.92
CA ARG A 3 12.94 70.68 35.58
C ARG A 3 13.76 71.53 36.55
N LYS A 4 13.74 71.21 37.85
CA LYS A 4 14.48 71.93 38.90
C LYS A 4 15.98 71.74 38.70
N PHE A 5 16.43 70.52 38.40
CA PHE A 5 17.84 70.26 38.07
C PHE A 5 18.34 71.14 36.92
N LEU A 6 17.56 71.29 35.85
CA LEU A 6 17.94 72.11 34.70
C LEU A 6 17.88 73.62 34.98
N SER A 7 16.91 74.07 35.78
CA SER A 7 16.84 75.45 36.25
C SER A 7 18.02 75.80 37.16
N ASP A 8 18.42 74.89 38.05
CA ASP A 8 19.55 75.07 38.97
C ASP A 8 20.90 75.10 38.21
N LEU A 9 20.97 74.57 36.98
CA LEU A 9 22.09 74.71 36.04
C LEU A 9 22.11 76.04 35.26
N GLY A 10 21.12 76.92 35.47
CA GLY A 10 21.04 78.22 34.82
C GLY A 10 20.51 78.20 33.39
N LEU A 11 19.83 77.14 32.97
CA LEU A 11 19.21 77.06 31.65
C LEU A 11 17.94 77.92 31.58
N GLU A 12 17.71 78.54 30.42
CA GLU A 12 16.49 79.31 30.18
C GLU A 12 15.27 78.40 30.01
N LYS A 13 14.09 78.91 30.38
CA LYS A 13 12.83 78.16 30.37
C LYS A 13 12.55 77.45 29.03
N GLU A 14 12.79 78.12 27.91
CA GLU A 14 12.54 77.54 26.58
C GLU A 14 13.48 76.37 26.27
N ALA A 15 14.75 76.45 26.67
CA ALA A 15 15.70 75.36 26.52
C ALA A 15 15.32 74.17 27.43
N ILE A 16 14.89 74.46 28.67
CA ILE A 16 14.39 73.45 29.60
C ILE A 16 13.19 72.71 29.02
N ASP A 17 12.20 73.43 28.48
CA ASP A 17 10.99 72.83 27.91
C ASP A 17 11.33 71.91 26.71
N LYS A 18 12.21 72.36 25.79
CA LYS A 18 12.70 71.53 24.67
C LYS A 18 13.41 70.25 25.16
N ILE A 19 14.25 70.34 26.19
CA ILE A 19 14.96 69.18 26.74
C ILE A 19 13.99 68.19 27.38
N LEU A 20 13.00 68.69 28.14
CA LEU A 20 12.01 67.84 28.79
C LEU A 20 11.11 67.14 27.77
N ASP A 21 10.70 67.85 26.72
CA ASP A 21 9.89 67.30 25.63
C ASP A 21 10.65 66.21 24.87
N GLN A 22 11.90 66.47 24.48
CA GLN A 22 12.76 65.49 23.82
C GLN A 22 12.98 64.27 24.72
N ASN A 23 13.29 64.48 26.01
CA ASN A 23 13.50 63.38 26.95
C ASN A 23 12.22 62.56 27.17
N GLY A 24 11.05 63.21 27.25
CA GLY A 24 9.75 62.54 27.36
C GLY A 24 9.44 61.68 26.14
N SER A 25 9.72 62.20 24.95
CA SER A 25 9.58 61.48 23.68
C SER A 25 10.50 60.25 23.60
N GLU A 26 11.78 60.41 23.95
CA GLU A 26 12.76 59.31 23.98
C GLU A 26 12.39 58.23 25.01
N ILE A 27 11.98 58.62 26.22
CA ILE A 27 11.53 57.68 27.26
C ILE A 27 10.32 56.88 26.78
N THR A 28 9.37 57.53 26.10
CA THR A 28 8.18 56.85 25.57
C THR A 28 8.54 55.86 24.47
N THR A 29 9.45 56.25 23.57
CA THR A 29 10.00 55.38 22.52
C THR A 29 10.71 54.16 23.12
N LEU A 30 11.62 54.37 24.07
CA LEU A 30 12.36 53.28 24.73
C LEU A 30 11.43 52.35 25.51
N LYS A 31 10.45 52.88 26.24
CA LYS A 31 9.44 52.05 26.93
C LYS A 31 8.66 51.17 25.96
N THR A 32 8.34 51.70 24.78
CA THR A 32 7.64 50.94 23.74
C THR A 32 8.52 49.81 23.21
N GLN A 33 9.78 50.11 22.89
CA GLN A 33 10.75 49.10 22.44
C GLN A 33 10.98 48.00 23.49
N ILE A 34 11.08 48.36 24.78
CA ILE A 34 11.23 47.38 25.87
C ILE A 34 10.02 46.44 25.91
N LYS A 35 8.80 46.98 25.88
CA LYS A 35 7.58 46.16 25.86
C LYS A 35 7.51 45.24 24.64
N THR A 36 7.88 45.74 23.46
CA THR A 36 7.96 44.92 22.25
C THR A 36 8.96 43.77 22.43
N LYS A 37 10.15 44.06 22.95
CA LYS A 37 11.19 43.03 23.22
C LYS A 37 10.76 42.03 24.28
N GLU A 38 10.04 42.45 25.32
CA GLU A 38 9.49 41.54 26.34
C GLU A 38 8.50 40.55 25.73
N VAL A 39 7.63 41.02 24.83
CA VAL A 39 6.71 40.16 24.08
C VAL A 39 7.47 39.20 23.16
N GLU A 40 8.44 39.69 22.38
CA GLU A 40 9.28 38.86 21.50
C GLU A 40 10.02 37.76 22.29
N ILE A 41 10.61 38.10 23.43
CA ILE A 41 11.29 37.13 24.30
C ILE A 41 10.30 36.10 24.84
N GLY A 42 9.09 36.53 25.21
CA GLY A 42 8.01 35.63 25.64
C GLY A 42 7.66 34.60 24.57
N THR A 43 7.43 35.06 23.33
CA THR A 43 7.12 34.20 22.18
C THR A 43 8.27 33.23 21.89
N LEU A 44 9.52 33.72 21.82
CA LEU A 44 10.69 32.87 21.54
C LEU A 44 10.89 31.78 22.61
N ARG A 45 10.58 32.07 23.88
CA ARG A 45 10.64 31.06 24.95
C ARG A 45 9.57 29.99 24.81
N ALA A 46 8.36 30.38 24.40
CA ALA A 46 7.29 29.43 24.13
C ALA A 46 7.67 28.53 22.94
N ASP A 47 8.11 29.12 21.83
CA ASP A 47 8.54 28.39 20.64
C ASP A 47 9.68 27.41 20.94
N LEU A 48 10.66 27.83 21.75
CA LEU A 48 11.77 26.98 22.16
C LEU A 48 11.32 25.81 23.05
N THR A 49 10.33 26.04 23.91
CA THR A 49 9.73 24.98 24.73
C THR A 49 9.00 23.96 23.85
N ASP A 50 8.20 24.43 22.89
CA ASP A 50 7.49 23.57 21.95
C ASP A 50 8.44 22.79 21.05
N ALA A 51 9.51 23.43 20.56
CA ALA A 51 10.54 22.78 19.77
C ALA A 51 11.25 21.68 20.58
N ASN A 52 11.63 21.96 21.83
CA ASN A 52 12.26 20.97 22.71
C ASN A 52 11.34 19.78 23.01
N ASN A 53 10.05 20.02 23.21
CA ASN A 53 9.07 18.95 23.40
C ASN A 53 8.97 18.06 22.15
N LYS A 54 8.91 18.65 20.95
CA LYS A 54 8.90 17.91 19.68
C LYS A 54 10.17 17.09 19.49
N VAL A 55 11.34 17.64 19.84
CA VAL A 55 12.62 16.91 19.79
C VAL A 55 12.63 15.74 20.78
N ALA A 56 12.13 15.95 22.00
CA ALA A 56 12.01 14.89 22.99
C ALA A 56 11.08 13.76 22.52
N ASP A 57 9.95 14.09 21.88
CA ASP A 57 9.05 13.09 21.32
C ASP A 57 9.68 12.32 20.15
N LEU A 58 10.38 13.00 19.24
CA LEU A 58 11.12 12.35 18.16
C LEU A 58 12.25 11.45 18.67
N SER A 59 12.93 11.83 19.77
CA SER A 59 14.00 11.03 20.37
C SER A 59 13.52 9.70 20.97
N LYS A 60 12.21 9.56 21.22
CA LYS A 60 11.61 8.29 21.67
C LYS A 60 11.38 7.31 20.52
N VAL A 61 11.48 7.75 19.26
CA VAL A 61 11.33 6.87 18.11
C VAL A 61 12.59 6.04 17.95
N ASP A 62 12.45 4.73 18.07
CA ASP A 62 13.54 3.79 17.83
C ASP A 62 13.70 3.56 16.31
N VAL A 63 14.56 4.37 15.70
CA VAL A 63 14.84 4.30 14.27
C VAL A 63 15.57 2.99 13.91
N GLU A 64 16.40 2.45 14.80
CA GLU A 64 17.15 1.22 14.55
C GLU A 64 16.23 0.00 14.55
N ASP A 65 15.28 -0.05 15.48
CA ASP A 65 14.23 -1.08 15.49
C ASP A 65 13.37 -0.99 14.22
N LEU A 66 12.90 0.20 13.83
CA LEU A 66 12.13 0.38 12.60
C LEU A 66 12.90 -0.07 11.34
N GLN A 67 14.20 0.25 11.26
CA GLN A 67 15.04 -0.22 10.16
C GLN A 67 15.20 -1.74 10.16
N THR A 68 15.35 -2.34 11.34
CA THR A 68 15.45 -3.80 11.52
C THR A 68 14.15 -4.48 11.10
N GLN A 69 13.00 -3.98 11.54
CA GLN A 69 11.69 -4.48 11.15
C GLN A 69 11.48 -4.39 9.63
N LEU A 70 11.86 -3.27 9.01
CA LEU A 70 11.73 -3.07 7.58
C LEU A 70 12.65 -4.01 6.77
N ALA A 71 13.87 -4.26 7.24
CA ALA A 71 14.77 -5.24 6.63
C ALA A 71 14.21 -6.66 6.73
N ASN A 72 13.71 -7.04 7.91
CA ASN A 72 13.09 -8.35 8.14
C ASN A 72 11.85 -8.55 7.27
N GLU A 73 10.97 -7.56 7.20
CA GLU A 73 9.76 -7.60 6.38
C GLU A 73 10.09 -7.72 4.89
N LYS A 74 11.09 -6.98 4.40
CA LYS A 74 11.56 -7.12 3.01
C LYS A 74 12.11 -8.52 2.73
N ALA A 75 12.91 -9.06 3.63
CA ALA A 75 13.45 -10.41 3.47
C ALA A 75 12.35 -11.48 3.50
N ALA A 76 11.37 -11.34 4.39
CA ALA A 76 10.20 -12.22 4.46
C ALA A 76 9.39 -12.17 3.16
N ARG A 77 9.13 -10.98 2.62
CA ARG A 77 8.37 -10.81 1.37
C ARG A 77 9.06 -11.41 0.15
N VAL A 78 10.39 -11.40 0.11
CA VAL A 78 11.13 -12.09 -0.95
C VAL A 78 10.88 -13.60 -0.85
N LYS A 79 10.99 -14.19 0.34
CA LYS A 79 10.71 -15.62 0.56
C LYS A 79 9.26 -16.00 0.25
N ASP A 80 8.30 -15.17 0.64
CA ASP A 80 6.88 -15.38 0.32
C ASP A 80 6.65 -15.39 -1.19
N ARG A 81 7.27 -14.45 -1.92
CA ARG A 81 7.16 -14.35 -3.39
C ARG A 81 7.79 -15.56 -4.07
N GLN A 82 8.95 -16.00 -3.59
CA GLN A 82 9.63 -17.21 -4.08
C GLN A 82 8.75 -18.46 -3.87
N THR A 83 8.22 -18.63 -2.66
CA THR A 83 7.33 -19.75 -2.30
C THR A 83 6.08 -19.76 -3.18
N TRP A 84 5.43 -18.60 -3.34
CA TRP A 84 4.25 -18.46 -4.17
C TRP A 84 4.53 -18.76 -5.65
N ASN A 85 5.63 -18.24 -6.19
CA ASN A 85 6.01 -18.48 -7.59
C ASN A 85 6.32 -19.96 -7.84
N LEU A 86 7.07 -20.60 -6.93
CA LEU A 86 7.37 -22.03 -7.01
C LEU A 86 6.10 -22.89 -6.93
N SER A 87 5.23 -22.61 -5.95
CA SER A 87 3.93 -23.28 -5.83
C SER A 87 3.07 -23.12 -7.09
N SER A 88 3.06 -21.92 -7.67
CA SER A 88 2.35 -21.62 -8.93
C SER A 88 2.89 -22.44 -10.11
N VAL A 89 4.21 -22.56 -10.24
CA VAL A 89 4.86 -23.37 -11.29
C VAL A 89 4.51 -24.85 -11.12
N LEU A 90 4.61 -25.39 -9.91
CA LEU A 90 4.30 -26.79 -9.61
C LEU A 90 2.81 -27.10 -9.82
N THR A 91 1.92 -26.22 -9.37
CA THR A 91 0.47 -26.36 -9.57
C THR A 91 0.12 -26.40 -11.05
N LYS A 92 0.66 -25.47 -11.85
CA LYS A 92 0.43 -25.44 -13.32
C LYS A 92 0.95 -26.69 -14.02
N ALA A 93 1.99 -27.31 -13.48
CA ALA A 93 2.55 -28.56 -13.99
C ALA A 93 1.77 -29.81 -13.57
N GLY A 94 0.67 -29.67 -12.81
CA GLY A 94 -0.16 -30.78 -12.35
C GLY A 94 0.38 -31.49 -11.11
N CYS A 95 1.12 -30.78 -10.25
CA CYS A 95 1.57 -31.32 -8.98
C CYS A 95 0.39 -31.48 -8.00
N LYS A 96 0.21 -32.70 -7.46
CA LYS A 96 -0.85 -33.08 -6.53
C LYS A 96 -0.64 -32.52 -5.13
N ASP A 97 0.61 -32.52 -4.67
CA ASP A 97 1.01 -31.98 -3.37
C ASP A 97 2.22 -31.05 -3.55
N THR A 98 1.93 -29.76 -3.77
CA THR A 98 2.96 -28.74 -3.96
C THR A 98 3.82 -28.57 -2.72
N ASP A 99 3.24 -28.69 -1.52
CA ASP A 99 3.92 -28.40 -0.27
C ASP A 99 4.93 -29.49 0.05
N TYR A 100 4.58 -30.75 -0.19
CA TYR A 100 5.53 -31.86 -0.08
C TYR A 100 6.70 -31.71 -1.06
N VAL A 101 6.42 -31.38 -2.32
CA VAL A 101 7.48 -31.22 -3.33
C VAL A 101 8.37 -30.02 -3.00
N MET A 102 7.81 -28.88 -2.60
CA MET A 102 8.58 -27.72 -2.15
C MET A 102 9.45 -28.05 -0.92
N TYR A 103 8.90 -28.77 0.06
CA TYR A 103 9.65 -29.23 1.23
C TYR A 103 10.84 -30.12 0.85
N LYS A 104 10.66 -30.99 -0.15
CA LYS A 104 11.73 -31.87 -0.66
C LYS A 104 12.78 -31.14 -1.49
N LEU A 105 12.38 -30.08 -2.20
CA LEU A 105 13.31 -29.24 -2.95
C LEU A 105 14.14 -28.35 -2.03
N GLY A 106 13.55 -27.86 -0.94
CA GLY A 106 14.23 -26.97 0.01
C GLY A 106 14.83 -25.75 -0.70
N ASP A 107 16.06 -25.40 -0.33
CA ASP A 107 16.77 -24.23 -0.86
C ASP A 107 17.46 -24.48 -2.23
N ASN A 108 17.24 -25.63 -2.86
CA ASN A 108 17.89 -25.98 -4.13
C ASN A 108 17.25 -25.31 -5.36
N VAL A 109 16.23 -24.46 -5.16
CA VAL A 109 15.53 -23.77 -6.25
C VAL A 109 16.18 -22.42 -6.49
N GLU A 110 16.60 -22.18 -7.73
CA GLU A 110 17.13 -20.89 -8.13
C GLU A 110 16.02 -19.92 -8.54
N PHE A 111 16.03 -18.75 -7.91
CA PHE A 111 15.12 -17.65 -8.21
C PHE A 111 15.86 -16.48 -8.87
N ASP A 112 15.15 -15.73 -9.72
CA ASP A 112 15.63 -14.49 -10.30
C ASP A 112 15.50 -13.32 -9.31
N GLU A 113 15.89 -12.11 -9.73
CA GLU A 113 15.81 -10.89 -8.93
C GLU A 113 14.38 -10.51 -8.52
N ASN A 114 13.39 -11.02 -9.26
CA ASN A 114 11.97 -10.84 -8.97
C ASN A 114 11.40 -12.00 -8.12
N GLY A 115 12.22 -12.95 -7.67
CA GLY A 115 11.75 -14.11 -6.93
C GLY A 115 10.93 -15.10 -7.77
N ALA A 116 10.96 -15.00 -9.10
CA ALA A 116 10.43 -16.02 -10.00
C ALA A 116 11.46 -17.14 -10.18
N VAL A 117 11.02 -18.36 -10.48
CA VAL A 117 11.94 -19.48 -10.74
C VAL A 117 12.73 -19.17 -12.03
N LYS A 118 14.06 -19.22 -12.00
CA LYS A 118 14.91 -18.82 -13.15
C LYS A 118 14.68 -19.68 -14.39
N ASP A 119 14.64 -20.99 -14.21
CA ASP A 119 14.41 -21.96 -15.28
C ASP A 119 13.31 -22.94 -14.87
N PRO A 120 12.04 -22.56 -15.06
CA PRO A 120 10.90 -23.39 -14.67
C PRO A 120 10.87 -24.72 -15.41
N GLU A 121 11.32 -24.78 -16.67
CA GLU A 121 11.24 -25.98 -17.50
C GLU A 121 12.26 -27.02 -17.06
N ALA A 122 13.53 -26.62 -16.87
CA ALA A 122 14.57 -27.50 -16.37
C ALA A 122 14.25 -28.00 -14.96
N LEU A 123 13.75 -27.12 -14.08
CA LEU A 123 13.29 -27.50 -12.75
C LEU A 123 12.18 -28.54 -12.86
N LEU A 124 11.11 -28.28 -13.62
CA LEU A 124 9.99 -29.21 -13.75
C LEU A 124 10.40 -30.56 -14.32
N SER A 125 11.35 -30.62 -15.27
CA SER A 125 11.88 -31.89 -15.77
C SER A 125 12.51 -32.71 -14.64
N SER A 126 13.44 -32.10 -13.88
CA SER A 126 14.11 -32.77 -12.76
C SER A 126 13.15 -33.19 -11.65
N VAL A 127 12.16 -32.34 -11.35
CA VAL A 127 11.16 -32.58 -10.30
C VAL A 127 10.20 -33.69 -10.70
N LYS A 128 9.77 -33.74 -11.97
CA LYS A 128 8.93 -34.83 -12.50
C LYS A 128 9.68 -36.15 -12.55
N GLU A 129 10.99 -36.14 -12.84
CA GLU A 129 11.83 -37.35 -12.76
C GLU A 129 11.98 -37.85 -11.32
N ALA A 130 12.31 -36.97 -10.38
CA ALA A 130 12.55 -37.34 -8.98
C ALA A 130 11.26 -37.66 -8.20
N TYR A 131 10.15 -37.02 -8.54
CA TYR A 131 8.88 -37.09 -7.81
C TYR A 131 7.70 -37.43 -8.71
N ALA A 132 7.89 -38.33 -9.68
CA ALA A 132 6.89 -38.71 -10.68
C ALA A 132 5.50 -39.03 -10.11
N SER A 133 5.42 -39.65 -8.92
CA SER A 133 4.15 -39.97 -8.27
C SER A 133 3.30 -38.74 -7.89
N GLN A 134 3.96 -37.60 -7.70
CA GLN A 134 3.36 -36.33 -7.32
C GLN A 134 2.74 -35.57 -8.49
N PHE A 135 2.98 -36.01 -9.73
CA PHE A 135 2.39 -35.37 -10.90
C PHE A 135 1.25 -36.22 -11.47
N GLU A 136 0.23 -35.55 -12.01
CA GLU A 136 -0.80 -36.22 -12.79
C GLU A 136 -0.20 -36.75 -14.11
N ALA A 137 -0.56 -37.96 -14.50
CA ALA A 137 -0.32 -38.42 -15.86
C ALA A 137 -1.18 -37.58 -16.80
N GLU A 138 -0.65 -37.14 -17.94
CA GLU A 138 -1.37 -36.31 -18.92
C GLU A 138 -2.76 -36.90 -19.21
N GLN A 139 -3.80 -36.28 -18.66
CA GLN A 139 -5.17 -36.47 -19.10
C GLN A 139 -5.42 -35.43 -20.20
N PRO A 140 -5.98 -35.82 -21.36
CA PRO A 140 -6.29 -34.87 -22.40
C PRO A 140 -7.47 -34.00 -21.95
N GLY A 141 -7.17 -32.79 -21.46
CA GLY A 141 -8.15 -31.72 -21.29
C GLY A 141 -8.14 -31.04 -19.93
N GLY A 142 -7.64 -29.80 -19.91
CA GLY A 142 -7.93 -28.82 -18.86
C GLY A 142 -6.68 -28.18 -18.27
N THR A 143 -6.36 -26.96 -18.68
CA THR A 143 -5.33 -26.14 -18.04
C THR A 143 -5.81 -25.70 -16.66
N GLY A 144 -5.13 -26.18 -15.61
CA GLY A 144 -5.46 -25.98 -14.20
C GLY A 144 -5.44 -24.51 -13.76
N SER A 145 -6.62 -23.91 -13.67
CA SER A 145 -6.87 -22.66 -12.98
C SER A 145 -7.84 -22.90 -11.82
N ILE A 146 -7.49 -22.45 -10.62
CA ILE A 146 -8.20 -22.64 -9.33
C ILE A 146 -9.60 -21.95 -9.29
N GLY A 147 -10.08 -21.39 -10.41
CA GLY A 147 -11.43 -20.84 -10.54
C GLY A 147 -12.35 -21.59 -11.51
N ASN A 148 -11.87 -22.62 -12.21
CA ASN A 148 -12.65 -23.28 -13.25
C ASN A 148 -13.15 -24.65 -12.77
N PHE A 149 -14.16 -24.65 -11.89
CA PHE A 149 -15.14 -25.74 -11.94
C PHE A 149 -15.56 -25.86 -13.40
N GLN A 150 -15.45 -27.04 -14.00
CA GLN A 150 -16.08 -27.31 -15.28
C GLN A 150 -17.57 -27.00 -15.10
N ARG A 151 -17.99 -25.77 -15.45
CA ARG A 151 -19.34 -25.58 -15.93
C ARG A 151 -19.38 -26.44 -17.16
N ASN A 152 -19.97 -27.62 -17.02
CA ASN A 152 -20.41 -28.45 -18.13
C ASN A 152 -21.46 -27.63 -18.91
N ARG A 153 -20.99 -26.61 -19.62
CA ARG A 153 -21.68 -26.08 -20.77
C ARG A 153 -21.43 -27.12 -21.84
N SER A 154 -22.36 -28.06 -21.90
CA SER A 154 -22.61 -28.91 -23.06
C SER A 154 -22.75 -28.00 -24.28
N THR A 155 -21.63 -27.58 -24.86
CA THR A 155 -21.61 -27.02 -26.20
C THR A 155 -21.94 -28.16 -27.15
N GLY A 156 -23.18 -28.13 -27.66
CA GLY A 156 -23.58 -28.91 -28.82
C GLY A 156 -24.43 -30.15 -28.52
N LYS A 157 -25.59 -29.99 -27.88
CA LYS A 157 -26.73 -30.86 -28.22
C LYS A 157 -27.62 -30.05 -29.16
N THR A 158 -27.42 -30.20 -30.47
CA THR A 158 -28.31 -29.64 -31.48
C THR A 158 -29.69 -30.27 -31.29
N ILE A 159 -30.61 -29.52 -30.68
CA ILE A 159 -31.99 -29.96 -30.51
C ILE A 159 -32.63 -29.97 -31.90
N THR A 160 -33.08 -31.15 -32.33
CA THR A 160 -33.76 -31.29 -33.61
C THR A 160 -35.20 -30.74 -33.51
N LYS A 161 -35.82 -30.40 -34.65
CA LYS A 161 -37.20 -29.89 -34.69
C LYS A 161 -38.22 -30.86 -34.06
N GLU A 162 -38.00 -32.17 -34.21
CA GLU A 162 -38.88 -33.19 -33.64
C GLU A 162 -38.77 -33.26 -32.12
N GLU A 163 -37.55 -33.15 -31.59
CA GLU A 163 -37.30 -33.07 -30.15
C GLU A 163 -37.90 -31.79 -29.56
N PHE A 164 -37.85 -30.66 -30.28
CA PHE A 164 -38.52 -29.42 -29.86
C PHE A 164 -40.04 -29.56 -29.74
N LYS A 165 -40.68 -30.24 -30.70
CA LYS A 165 -42.12 -30.51 -30.64
C LYS A 165 -42.50 -31.48 -29.53
N ALA A 166 -41.63 -32.44 -29.22
CA ALA A 166 -41.83 -33.38 -28.13
C ALA A 166 -41.57 -32.77 -26.73
N MET A 167 -40.82 -31.67 -26.63
CA MET A 167 -40.56 -31.00 -25.36
C MET A 167 -41.83 -30.39 -24.76
N GLY A 168 -42.00 -30.59 -23.45
CA GLY A 168 -43.05 -29.96 -22.66
C GLY A 168 -42.83 -28.46 -22.50
N TYR A 169 -43.87 -27.75 -22.07
CA TYR A 169 -43.86 -26.28 -21.93
C TYR A 169 -42.68 -25.77 -21.07
N LEU A 170 -42.40 -26.42 -19.94
CA LEU A 170 -41.32 -26.01 -19.04
C LEU A 170 -39.94 -26.15 -19.67
N ASP A 171 -39.72 -27.19 -20.49
CA ASP A 171 -38.44 -27.42 -21.13
C ASP A 171 -38.21 -26.46 -22.30
N ARG A 172 -39.29 -26.10 -23.00
CA ARG A 172 -39.27 -25.02 -24.00
C ARG A 172 -38.99 -23.65 -23.39
N ALA A 173 -39.58 -23.34 -22.23
CA ALA A 173 -39.32 -22.09 -21.52
C ALA A 173 -37.88 -21.99 -21.00
N LYS A 174 -37.31 -23.11 -20.54
CA LYS A 174 -35.88 -23.20 -20.21
C LYS A 174 -35.01 -22.98 -21.44
N LEU A 175 -35.32 -23.63 -22.57
CA LEU A 175 -34.57 -23.43 -23.81
C LEU A 175 -34.63 -21.96 -24.25
N GLN A 176 -35.78 -21.31 -24.17
CA GLN A 176 -35.91 -19.88 -24.48
C GLN A 176 -35.04 -18.99 -23.57
N SER A 177 -34.82 -19.40 -22.31
CA SER A 177 -34.02 -18.65 -21.35
C SER A 177 -32.51 -18.89 -21.52
N ASP A 178 -32.13 -20.14 -21.81
CA ASP A 178 -30.73 -20.58 -21.88
C ASP A 178 -30.12 -20.37 -23.28
N ASP A 179 -30.92 -20.53 -24.35
CA ASP A 179 -30.55 -20.35 -25.75
C ASP A 179 -31.73 -19.77 -26.58
N PRO A 180 -31.93 -18.44 -26.51
CA PRO A 180 -33.05 -17.77 -27.17
C PRO A 180 -33.03 -17.88 -28.70
N ASP A 181 -31.84 -17.95 -29.30
CA ASP A 181 -31.68 -17.97 -30.76
C ASP A 181 -32.13 -19.32 -31.33
N THR A 182 -31.68 -20.43 -30.72
CA THR A 182 -32.12 -21.78 -31.10
C THR A 182 -33.63 -21.96 -30.88
N TYR A 183 -34.18 -21.43 -29.78
CA TYR A 183 -35.63 -21.44 -29.54
C TYR A 183 -36.40 -20.72 -30.66
N ASN A 184 -35.97 -19.51 -31.02
CA ASN A 184 -36.66 -18.68 -32.01
C ASN A 184 -36.58 -19.26 -33.43
N GLU A 185 -35.50 -19.97 -33.78
CA GLU A 185 -35.42 -20.70 -35.05
C GLU A 185 -36.37 -21.89 -35.10
N LEU A 186 -36.47 -22.66 -34.01
CA LEU A 186 -37.32 -23.84 -33.93
C LEU A 186 -38.81 -23.51 -33.75
N ALA A 187 -39.13 -22.32 -33.23
CA ALA A 187 -40.51 -21.84 -33.01
C ALA A 187 -41.15 -21.15 -34.24
N LYS A 188 -40.39 -20.91 -35.32
CA LYS A 188 -40.83 -20.11 -36.49
C LYS A 188 -41.66 -20.87 -37.55
N GLU A 189 -42.07 -22.12 -37.32
CA GLU A 189 -42.97 -22.89 -38.20
C GLU A 189 -44.04 -23.68 -37.43
#